data_AF-A0A0F3PJI7-F1
#
_entry.id   AF-A0A0F3PJI7-F1
#
_cell.length_a   1.000
_cell.length_b   1.000
_cell.length_c   1.000
_cell.angle_alpha   90.00
_cell.angle_beta   90.00
_cell.angle_gamma   90.00
#
_symmetry.space_group_name_H-M   'P 1'
#
loop_
_entity.id
_entity.type
_entity.pdbx_description
1 polymer ?
#
loop_
_entity_poly.entity_id
_entity_poly.type
_entity_poly.pdbx_seq_one_letter_code
_entity_poly.pdbx_strand_id
1 'polypeptide(L)' 'MPDEVASLDILDKTITEGAIVPAIWGLEIGNVLLYAERAKRLTANQRHQAIYTLKDLYIKIDQITLEHIWFETMDLAV' A
#
# COMPACT_ATOMS: atom_id res chain seq x y z
N MET A 1 6.31 -19.47 -7.22
CA MET A 1 6.05 -19.92 -5.83
C MET A 1 4.60 -20.36 -5.75
N PRO A 2 4.25 -21.43 -5.01
CA PRO A 2 2.89 -21.97 -4.98
C PRO A 2 1.88 -21.16 -4.14
N ASP A 3 2.32 -20.14 -3.39
CA ASP A 3 1.47 -19.47 -2.37
C ASP A 3 0.94 -18.09 -2.80
N GLU A 4 1.23 -17.64 -4.03
CA GLU A 4 0.80 -16.32 -4.55
C GLU A 4 -0.53 -16.36 -5.31
N VAL A 5 -1.36 -17.38 -5.08
CA VAL A 5 -2.74 -17.35 -5.58
C VAL A 5 -3.56 -16.61 -4.54
N ALA A 6 -3.61 -15.27 -4.64
CA ALA A 6 -4.61 -14.50 -3.92
C ALA A 6 -5.98 -15.10 -4.28
N SER A 7 -6.69 -15.67 -3.29
CA SER A 7 -8.03 -16.21 -3.54
C SER A 7 -8.88 -15.08 -4.11
N LEU A 8 -9.59 -15.30 -5.21
CA LEU A 8 -10.45 -14.27 -5.80
C LEU A 8 -11.46 -13.73 -4.78
N ASP A 9 -11.84 -14.54 -3.80
CA ASP A 9 -12.70 -14.16 -2.68
C ASP A 9 -12.14 -12.97 -1.87
N ILE A 10 -10.80 -12.83 -1.77
CA ILE A 10 -10.19 -11.69 -1.05
C ILE A 10 -10.35 -10.38 -1.84
N LEU A 11 -10.34 -10.47 -3.18
CA LEU A 11 -10.54 -9.31 -4.04
C LEU A 11 -11.98 -8.82 -3.92
N ASP A 12 -12.95 -9.75 -3.97
CA ASP A 12 -14.37 -9.43 -3.79
C ASP A 12 -14.64 -8.80 -2.42
N LYS A 13 -14.02 -9.34 -1.37
CA LYS A 13 -14.10 -8.78 -0.01
C LYS A 13 -13.49 -7.37 0.07
N THR A 14 -12.38 -7.14 -0.63
CA THR A 14 -11.72 -5.82 -0.66
C THR A 14 -12.60 -4.77 -1.34
N ILE A 15 -13.40 -5.15 -2.35
CA ILE A 15 -14.36 -4.25 -2.99
C ILE A 15 -15.44 -3.82 -1.99
N THR A 16 -15.93 -4.74 -1.15
CA THR A 16 -17.04 -4.46 -0.22
C THR A 16 -16.60 -3.82 1.09
N GLU A 17 -15.45 -4.23 1.63
CA GLU A 17 -14.99 -3.82 2.97
C GLU A 17 -13.83 -2.82 2.92
N GLY A 18 -13.19 -2.66 1.76
CA GLY A 18 -11.98 -1.87 1.58
C GLY A 18 -10.72 -2.60 2.01
N ALA A 19 -9.63 -1.85 2.00
CA ALA A 19 -8.34 -2.30 2.51
C ALA A 19 -7.93 -1.46 3.73
N ILE A 20 -7.25 -2.11 4.68
CA ILE A 20 -6.57 -1.44 5.78
C ILE A 20 -5.07 -1.50 5.49
N VAL A 21 -4.39 -0.35 5.53
CA VAL A 21 -2.96 -0.26 5.21
C VAL A 21 -2.19 0.47 6.31
N PRO A 22 -0.90 0.16 6.52
CA PRO A 22 -0.06 0.92 7.43
C PRO A 22 0.10 2.38 7.01
N ALA A 23 0.41 3.26 7.96
CA ALA A 23 0.66 4.68 7.67
C ALA A 23 1.78 4.94 6.64
N ILE A 24 2.78 4.06 6.55
CA ILE A 24 3.88 4.17 5.58
C ILE A 24 3.49 3.80 4.14
N TRP A 25 2.37 3.10 3.95
CA TRP A 25 1.98 2.52 2.66
C TRP A 25 1.94 3.54 1.52
N GLY A 26 1.44 4.76 1.78
CA GLY A 26 1.40 5.82 0.76
C GLY A 26 2.78 6.20 0.22
N LEU A 27 3.82 6.16 1.08
CA LEU A 27 5.20 6.43 0.68
C LEU A 27 5.78 5.27 -0.14
N GLU A 28 5.48 4.04 0.23
CA GLU A 28 5.93 2.85 -0.49
C GLU A 28 5.37 2.81 -1.91
N ILE A 29 4.07 3.03 -2.06
CA ILE A 29 3.41 3.11 -3.36
C ILE A 29 3.95 4.27 -4.19
N GLY A 30 4.12 5.45 -3.59
CA GLY A 30 4.73 6.59 -4.25
C GLY A 30 6.13 6.27 -4.79
N ASN A 31 6.96 5.58 -3.98
CA ASN A 31 8.30 5.15 -4.37
C ASN A 31 8.29 4.12 -5.50
N VAL A 32 7.40 3.12 -5.45
CA VAL A 32 7.26 2.10 -6.50
C VAL A 32 6.88 2.75 -7.83
N LEU A 33 5.90 3.66 -7.81
CA LEU A 33 5.45 4.37 -9.01
C LEU A 33 6.54 5.30 -9.57
N LEU A 34 7.27 6.00 -8.70
CA LEU A 34 8.39 6.85 -9.11
C LEU A 34 9.53 6.01 -9.72
N TYR A 35 9.84 4.87 -9.13
CA TYR A 35 10.84 3.95 -9.66
C TYR A 35 10.41 3.41 -11.03
N ALA A 36 9.15 3.02 -11.19
CA ALA A 36 8.62 2.54 -12.47
C ALA A 36 8.73 3.60 -13.58
N GLU A 37 8.48 4.87 -13.27
CA GLU A 37 8.70 5.98 -14.21
C GLU A 37 10.18 6.17 -14.55
N ARG A 38 11.08 6.15 -13.56
CA ARG A 38 12.53 6.23 -13.79
C ARG A 38 13.04 5.06 -14.65
N ALA A 39 12.45 3.88 -14.47
CA ALA A 39 12.70 2.69 -15.27
C ALA A 39 11.99 2.71 -16.64
N LYS A 40 11.32 3.81 -17.02
CA LYS A 40 10.58 4.00 -18.27
C LYS A 40 9.46 2.97 -18.49
N ARG A 41 8.93 2.37 -17.43
CA ARG A 41 7.79 1.44 -17.45
C ARG A 41 6.45 2.17 -17.41
N LEU A 42 6.45 3.40 -16.92
CA LEU A 42 5.31 4.30 -16.87
C LEU A 42 5.74 5.71 -17.31
N THR A 43 4.81 6.46 -17.88
CA THR A 43 4.93 7.91 -18.08
C THR A 43 4.49 8.66 -16.83
N ALA A 44 4.89 9.92 -16.70
CA ALA A 44 4.43 10.79 -15.61
C ALA A 44 2.89 10.92 -15.58
N ASN A 45 2.23 10.92 -16.74
CA ASN A 45 0.77 10.97 -16.81
C ASN A 45 0.14 9.67 -16.30
N GLN A 46 0.69 8.50 -16.67
CA GLN A 46 0.24 7.21 -16.15
C GLN A 46 0.48 7.09 -14.63
N ARG A 47 1.60 7.61 -14.12
CA ARG A 47 1.86 7.71 -12.68
C ARG A 47 0.77 8.51 -11.97
N HIS A 48 0.43 9.69 -12.50
CA HIS A 48 -0.60 10.53 -11.91
C HIS A 48 -1.96 9.83 -11.92
N GLN A 49 -2.34 9.22 -13.05
CA GLN A 49 -3.57 8.44 -13.15
C GLN A 49 -3.61 7.31 -12.13
N ALA A 50 -2.52 6.56 -11.96
CA ALA A 50 -2.44 5.49 -10.98
C ALA A 50 -2.70 5.97 -9.53
N ILE A 51 -2.13 7.13 -9.15
CA ILE A 51 -2.37 7.72 -7.82
C ILE A 51 -3.85 8.08 -7.63
N TYR A 52 -4.50 8.66 -8.63
CA TYR A 52 -5.93 8.99 -8.55
C TYR A 52 -6.80 7.73 -8.48
N THR A 53 -6.51 6.71 -9.29
CA THR A 53 -7.21 5.42 -9.22
C THR A 53 -7.08 4.79 -7.83
N LEU A 54 -5.90 4.84 -7.20
CA LEU A 54 -5.70 4.31 -5.86
C LEU A 54 -6.43 5.13 -4.78
N LYS A 55 -6.54 6.44 -4.96
CA LYS A 55 -7.29 7.32 -4.06
C LYS A 55 -8.80 7.02 -4.07
N ASP A 56 -9.33 6.57 -5.21
CA ASP A 56 -10.75 6.23 -5.36
C ASP A 56 -11.11 4.87 -4.72
N LEU A 57 -10.11 4.08 -4.31
CA LEU A 57 -10.32 2.84 -3.56
C LEU A 57 -10.63 3.15 -2.09
N TYR A 58 -11.49 2.33 -1.47
CA TYR A 58 -11.78 2.43 -0.04
C TYR A 58 -10.59 1.92 0.78
N ILE A 59 -9.61 2.78 1.02
CA ILE A 59 -8.39 2.48 1.77
C ILE A 59 -8.41 3.24 3.11
N LYS A 60 -8.37 2.51 4.21
CA LYS A 60 -8.22 3.05 5.57
C LYS A 60 -6.78 2.92 6.03
N ILE A 61 -6.24 4.00 6.58
CA ILE A 61 -4.93 3.95 7.24
C ILE A 61 -5.14 3.41 8.65
N ASP A 62 -4.42 2.34 8.99
CA ASP A 62 -4.27 1.90 10.37
C ASP A 62 -3.36 2.88 11.13
N GLN A 63 -3.95 3.62 12.06
CA GLN A 63 -3.23 4.57 12.91
C GLN A 63 -2.55 3.90 14.10
N ILE A 64 -2.98 2.69 14.49
CA ILE A 64 -2.44 1.97 15.65
C ILE A 64 -0.97 1.63 15.43
N THR A 65 -0.60 1.32 14.18
CA THR A 65 0.77 0.96 13.84
C THR A 65 1.75 2.10 14.14
N LEU A 66 1.37 3.38 13.98
CA LEU A 66 2.30 4.49 14.19
C LEU A 66 2.65 4.70 15.67
N GLU A 67 1.67 4.51 16.56
CA GLU A 67 1.84 4.67 18.00
C GLU A 67 2.64 3.50 18.60
N HIS A 68 2.38 2.28 18.14
CA HIS A 68 3.06 1.07 18.62
C HIS A 68 4.49 0.92 18.07
N ILE A 69 4.74 1.29 16.80
CA ILE A 69 6.07 1.18 16.17
C ILE A 69 7.15 1.88 17.01
N TRP A 70 6.88 3.08 17.54
CA TRP A 70 7.94 3.82 18.22
C TRP A 70 8.32 3.22 19.57
N PHE A 71 7.33 2.80 20.37
CA PHE A 71 7.57 2.31 21.72
C PHE A 71 7.92 0.82 21.76
N GLU A 72 7.21 -0.03 21.01
CA GLU A 72 7.42 -1.48 21.04
C GLU A 72 8.69 -1.91 20.28
N THR A 73 9.06 -1.23 19.18
CA THR A 73 10.30 -1.57 18.46
C THR A 73 11.54 -1.27 19.28
N MET A 74 11.49 -0.25 20.15
CA MET A 74 12.59 0.09 21.05
C MET A 74 12.77 -0.94 22.17
N ASP A 75 11.68 -1.52 22.67
CA ASP A 75 11.73 -2.60 23.68
C ASP A 75 12.24 -3.93 23.12
N LEU A 76 12.13 -4.16 21.81
CA LEU A 76 12.70 -5.34 21.14
C LEU A 76 14.19 -5.19 20.78
N ALA A 77 14.78 -4.00 20.93
CA ALA A 77 16.17 -3.72 20.58
C ALA A 77 17.17 -4.03 21.73
N VAL A 78 16.76 -4.82 22.73
CA VAL A 78 17.61 -5.26 23.87
C VAL A 78 18.64 -6.29 23.43
#